data_AF-A0A846N8B1-F1
#
_entry.id   AF-A0A846N8B1-F1
#
_cell.length_a   1.000
_cell.length_b   1.000
_cell.length_c   1.000
_cell.angle_alpha   90.00
_cell.angle_beta   90.00
_cell.angle_gamma   90.00
#
_symmetry.space_group_name_H-M   'P 1'
#
loop_
_entity.id
_entity.type
_entity.pdbx_description
1 polymer ?
#
loop_
_entity_poly.entity_id
_entity_poly.type
_entity_poly.pdbx_seq_one_letter_code
_entity_poly.pdbx_strand_id
1 'polypeptide(L)'
;DLRFAIHASQGEFPRVVVAPGDVEECFYTTLEAFNLADKFQIPAIIITDKYLVESHMAAEPFDQDRIGIDRGLLLTEEQYTGGEEYQRHRFTENGISPRAM
;
A
#
# COMPACT_ATOMS: atom_id res chain seq x y z
N ASP A 1 6.29 -4.51 19.11
CA ASP A 1 6.09 -4.93 17.71
C ASP A 1 6.71 -4.00 16.65
N LEU A 2 6.67 -2.67 16.80
CA LEU A 2 7.15 -1.75 15.75
C LEU A 2 8.57 -2.02 15.22
N ARG A 3 9.57 -2.14 16.11
CA ARG A 3 10.95 -2.42 15.68
C ARG A 3 11.07 -3.78 14.96
N PHE A 4 10.29 -4.77 15.38
CA PHE A 4 10.26 -6.06 14.74
C PHE A 4 9.64 -5.94 13.34
N ALA A 5 8.48 -5.30 13.19
CA ALA A 5 7.84 -5.12 11.88
C ALA A 5 8.74 -4.41 10.85
N ILE A 6 9.53 -3.42 11.29
CA ILE A 6 10.44 -2.67 10.41
C ILE A 6 11.64 -3.54 9.97
N HIS A 7 12.23 -4.33 10.87
CA HIS A 7 13.54 -4.96 10.63
C HIS A 7 13.50 -6.48 10.49
N ALA A 8 12.40 -7.14 10.85
CA ALA A 8 12.33 -8.60 10.84
C ALA A 8 12.15 -9.10 9.41
N SER A 9 13.25 -9.47 8.77
CA SER A 9 13.24 -10.38 7.63
C SER A 9 14.61 -10.97 7.35
N GLN A 10 14.63 -12.09 6.62
CA GLN A 10 15.84 -12.60 6.01
C GLN A 10 16.07 -11.83 4.70
N GLY A 11 17.11 -10.99 4.68
CA GLY A 11 17.46 -10.14 3.54
C GLY A 11 16.81 -8.76 3.58
N GLU A 12 17.15 -7.95 2.58
CA GLU A 12 16.70 -6.56 2.46
C GLU A 12 15.67 -6.43 1.35
N PHE A 13 14.52 -5.84 1.68
CA PHE A 13 13.51 -5.44 0.72
C PHE A 13 12.65 -4.31 1.30
N PRO A 14 12.15 -3.41 0.44
CA PRO A 14 11.29 -2.33 0.88
C PRO A 14 9.95 -2.87 1.39
N ARG A 15 9.45 -2.26 2.47
CA ARG A 15 8.11 -2.47 3.01
C ARG A 15 7.64 -1.16 3.61
N VAL A 16 6.34 -0.91 3.59
CA VAL A 16 5.75 0.21 4.31
C VAL A 16 5.16 -0.29 5.62
N VAL A 17 5.39 0.45 6.70
CA VAL A 17 4.81 0.19 8.02
C VAL A 17 4.09 1.46 8.46
N VAL A 18 2.79 1.34 8.71
CA VAL A 18 1.95 2.43 9.22
C VAL A 18 1.35 2.05 10.57
N ALA A 19 1.08 3.04 11.42
CA ALA A 19 0.52 2.83 12.74
C ALA A 19 -0.53 3.90 13.05
N PRO A 20 -1.81 3.70 12.65
CA PRO A 20 -2.88 4.64 12.98
C PRO A 20 -3.09 4.71 14.50
N GLY A 21 -3.31 5.92 15.02
CA GLY A 21 -3.48 6.20 16.45
C GLY A 21 -4.92 6.45 16.88
N ASP A 22 -5.84 6.68 15.95
CA ASP A 22 -7.26 6.90 16.23
C ASP A 22 -8.18 6.32 15.14
N VAL A 23 -9.50 6.46 15.35
CA VAL A 23 -10.53 5.90 14.45
C VAL A 23 -10.51 6.55 13.07
N GLU A 24 -10.18 7.85 12.98
CA GLU A 24 -10.09 8.55 11.69
C GLU A 24 -8.86 8.07 10.90
N GLU A 25 -7.71 7.99 11.57
CA GLU A 25 -6.48 7.45 10.98
C GLU A 25 -6.63 5.98 10.59
N CYS A 26 -7.34 5.16 11.38
CA CYS A 26 -7.64 3.78 11.00
C CYS A 26 -8.33 3.68 9.63
N PHE A 27 -9.19 4.64 9.29
CA PHE A 27 -9.86 4.68 8.01
C PHE A 27 -8.93 5.16 6.89
N TYR A 28 -8.36 6.36 7.01
CA TYR A 28 -7.58 6.96 5.91
C TYR A 28 -6.19 6.33 5.73
N THR A 29 -5.48 6.05 6.82
CA THR A 29 -4.12 5.47 6.76
C THR A 29 -4.14 4.06 6.22
N THR A 30 -5.24 3.32 6.43
CA THR A 30 -5.43 2.01 5.78
C THR A 30 -5.49 2.18 4.26
N LEU A 31 -6.29 3.10 3.75
CA LEU A 31 -6.40 3.37 2.31
C LEU A 31 -5.06 3.82 1.72
N GLU A 32 -4.34 4.69 2.42
CA GLU A 32 -2.99 5.10 2.05
C GLU A 32 -2.02 3.90 1.99
N ALA A 33 -2.07 2.99 2.96
CA ALA A 33 -1.24 1.79 2.97
C ALA A 33 -1.50 0.89 1.75
N PHE A 34 -2.77 0.75 1.33
CA PHE A 34 -3.12 0.03 0.09
C PHE A 34 -2.56 0.72 -1.16
N ASN A 35 -2.69 2.05 -1.25
CA ASN A 35 -2.13 2.82 -2.36
C ASN A 35 -0.60 2.69 -2.41
N LEU A 36 0.09 2.78 -1.28
CA LEU A 36 1.54 2.61 -1.21
C LEU A 36 1.96 1.18 -1.60
N ALA A 37 1.20 0.17 -1.18
CA ALA A 37 1.43 -1.22 -1.57
C ALA A 37 1.33 -1.42 -3.08
N ASP A 38 0.27 -0.90 -3.71
CA ASP A 38 0.07 -1.02 -5.16
C ASP A 38 1.07 -0.17 -5.95
N LYS A 39 1.28 1.08 -5.53
CA LYS A 39 2.17 2.04 -6.19
C LYS A 39 3.61 1.55 -6.25
N PHE A 40 4.13 1.05 -5.13
CA PHE A 40 5.51 0.61 -5.02
C PHE A 40 5.69 -0.90 -5.20
N GLN A 41 4.60 -1.67 -5.24
CA GLN A 41 4.61 -3.13 -5.36
C GLN A 41 5.37 -3.80 -4.21
N ILE A 42 5.14 -3.31 -2.98
CA ILE A 42 5.81 -3.75 -1.76
C ILE A 42 4.80 -4.22 -0.69
N PRO A 43 5.23 -5.01 0.29
CA PRO A 43 4.39 -5.33 1.44
C PRO A 43 4.03 -4.06 2.24
N ALA A 44 2.76 -3.96 2.66
CA ALA A 44 2.28 -2.98 3.61
C ALA A 44 1.86 -3.65 4.92
N ILE A 45 2.32 -3.11 6.04
CA ILE A 45 2.02 -3.60 7.39
C ILE A 45 1.33 -2.48 8.15
N ILE A 46 0.10 -2.74 8.59
CA ILE A 46 -0.66 -1.84 9.47
C ILE A 46 -0.52 -2.38 10.89
N ILE A 47 0.05 -1.58 11.78
CA ILE A 47 0.21 -1.91 13.19
C ILE A 47 -0.82 -1.13 13.98
N THR A 48 -1.63 -1.83 14.75
CA THR A 48 -2.60 -1.23 15.67
C THR A 48 -2.42 -1.86 17.05
N ASP A 49 -3.06 -1.29 18.06
CA ASP A 49 -3.07 -1.81 19.42
C ASP A 49 -4.45 -2.38 19.78
N LYS A 50 -4.46 -3.16 20.86
CA LYS A 50 -5.68 -3.83 21.34
C LYS A 50 -6.78 -2.83 21.72
N TYR A 51 -6.41 -1.70 22.32
CA TYR A 51 -7.40 -0.71 22.76
C TYR A 51 -8.12 -0.12 21.55
N LEU A 52 -7.39 0.28 20.51
CA LEU A 52 -7.99 0.85 19.31
C LEU A 52 -8.90 -0.16 18.58
N VAL A 53 -8.52 -1.43 18.53
CA VAL A 53 -9.31 -2.51 17.89
C VAL A 53 -10.58 -2.88 18.66
N GLU A 54 -10.55 -2.86 20.00
CA GLU A 54 -11.68 -3.26 20.84
C GLU A 54 -12.58 -2.08 21.24
N SER A 55 -12.11 -0.84 21.05
CA SER A 55 -12.87 0.36 21.37
C SER A 55 -13.88 0.73 20.27
N HIS A 56 -14.95 1.39 20.68
CA HIS A 56 -15.88 2.08 19.77
C HIS A 56 -15.89 3.55 20.12
N MET A 57 -15.80 4.40 19.11
CA MET A 57 -15.87 5.86 19.28
C MET A 57 -16.87 6.44 18.29
N ALA A 58 -17.51 7.54 18.67
CA ALA A 58 -18.25 8.35 17.71
C ALA A 58 -17.24 9.10 16.83
N ALA A 59 -17.46 9.06 15.51
CA ALA A 59 -16.67 9.78 14.54
C ALA A 59 -17.60 10.60 13.66
N GLU A 60 -17.11 11.73 13.16
CA GLU A 60 -17.77 12.43 12.07
C GLU A 60 -17.80 11.53 10.82
N PRO A 61 -18.78 11.70 9.91
CA PRO A 61 -18.80 10.96 8.66
C PRO A 61 -17.48 11.11 7.90
N PHE A 62 -16.88 9.99 7.49
CA PHE A 62 -15.66 10.02 6.71
C PHE A 62 -15.91 10.66 5.35
N ASP A 63 -15.05 11.60 4.99
CA ASP A 63 -15.08 12.33 3.73
C ASP A 63 -14.46 11.47 2.62
N GLN A 64 -15.30 11.05 1.68
CA GLN A 64 -14.90 10.19 0.57
C GLN A 64 -14.13 10.94 -0.52
N ASP A 65 -14.25 12.26 -0.60
CA ASP A 65 -13.53 13.06 -1.59
C ASP A 65 -12.03 13.15 -1.26
N ARG A 66 -11.65 12.85 -0.01
CA ARG A 66 -10.25 12.67 0.41
C ARG A 66 -9.66 11.32 -0.03
N ILE A 67 -10.48 10.40 -0.55
CA ILE A 67 -10.05 9.06 -0.94
C ILE A 67 -9.72 9.01 -2.42
N GLY A 68 -8.45 8.81 -2.74
CA GLY A 68 -7.99 8.47 -4.10
C GLY A 68 -7.49 7.03 -4.15
N ILE A 69 -7.82 6.29 -5.22
CA ILE A 69 -7.24 4.97 -5.48
C ILE A 69 -6.07 5.13 -6.45
N ASP A 70 -4.85 4.87 -5.99
CA ASP A 70 -3.62 4.85 -6.79
C ASP A 70 -3.17 3.40 -6.97
N ARG A 71 -3.43 2.83 -8.16
CA ARG A 71 -3.03 1.45 -8.49
C ARG A 71 -1.58 1.35 -8.97
N GLY A 72 -0.85 2.45 -9.02
CA GLY A 72 0.53 2.49 -9.50
C GLY A 72 0.66 2.25 -11.00
N LEU A 73 1.83 1.72 -11.38
CA LEU A 73 2.16 1.40 -12.76
C LEU A 73 1.49 0.10 -13.22
N LEU A 74 0.19 0.18 -13.52
CA LEU A 74 -0.55 -0.89 -14.19
C LEU A 74 -0.43 -0.77 -15.71
N LEU A 75 -0.19 -1.89 -16.38
CA LEU A 75 -0.36 -2.02 -17.82
C LEU A 75 -1.82 -2.33 -18.10
N THR A 76 -2.49 -1.43 -18.81
CA THR A 76 -3.83 -1.68 -19.34
C THR A 76 -3.78 -2.44 -20.66
N GLU A 77 -4.89 -3.07 -21.04
CA GLU A 77 -5.02 -3.75 -22.34
C GLU A 77 -4.69 -2.81 -23.52
N GLU A 78 -5.03 -1.52 -23.39
CA GLU A 78 -4.74 -0.49 -24.40
C GLU A 78 -3.24 -0.20 -24.52
N GLN A 79 -2.48 -0.36 -23.43
CA GLN A 79 -1.04 -0.10 -23.39
C GLN A 79 -0.21 -1.32 -23.82
N TYR A 80 -0.77 -2.53 -23.71
CA TYR A 80 -0.11 -3.76 -24.14
C TYR A 80 -0.55 -4.13 -25.55
N THR A 81 0.22 -3.69 -26.56
CA THR A 81 -0.07 -3.98 -27.97
C THR A 81 0.34 -5.40 -28.41
N GLY A 82 0.74 -6.27 -27.48
CA GLY A 82 1.14 -7.66 -27.76
C GLY A 82 2.41 -7.82 -28.60
N GLY A 83 3.14 -6.73 -28.87
CA GLY A 83 4.34 -6.75 -29.71
C GLY A 83 5.59 -7.26 -29.00
N GLU A 84 5.74 -6.96 -27.71
CA GLU A 84 6.85 -7.43 -26.87
C GLU A 84 6.35 -8.35 -25.77
N GLU A 85 7.13 -9.38 -25.43
CA GLU A 85 6.84 -10.26 -24.30
C GLU A 85 6.81 -9.48 -22.98
N TYR A 86 5.77 -9.70 -22.17
CA TYR A 86 5.64 -9.05 -20.87
C TYR A 86 6.75 -9.48 -19.91
N GLN A 87 7.47 -8.50 -19.38
CA GLN A 87 8.57 -8.70 -18.44
C GLN A 87 8.21 -8.13 -17.06
N ARG A 88 7.71 -8.99 -16.17
CA ARG A 88 7.29 -8.61 -14.82
C ARG A 88 8.37 -7.88 -14.01
N HIS A 89 9.64 -8.20 -14.24
CA HIS A 89 10.79 -7.64 -13.53
C HIS A 89 11.68 -6.80 -14.45
N ARG A 90 11.07 -6.06 -15.39
CA ARG A 90 11.77 -5.11 -16.26
C ARG A 90 12.47 -4.04 -15.44
N PHE A 91 13.76 -3.81 -15.70
CA PHE A 91 14.51 -2.72 -15.08
C PHE A 91 13.98 -1.37 -15.57
N THR A 92 13.63 -0.49 -14.63
CA THR A 92 13.17 0.88 -14.86
C THR A 92 13.99 1.83 -13.98
N GLU A 93 14.08 3.11 -14.36
CA GLU A 93 14.86 4.10 -13.61
C GLU A 93 14.38 4.30 -12.17
N ASN A 94 13.07 4.15 -11.93
CA ASN A 94 12.47 4.26 -10.61
C ASN A 94 12.43 2.94 -9.82
N GLY A 95 12.92 1.84 -10.39
CA GLY A 95 12.92 0.52 -9.77
C GLY A 95 11.56 -0.19 -9.71
N ILE A 96 10.50 0.37 -10.30
CA ILE A 96 9.15 -0.20 -10.30
C ILE A 96 8.84 -0.69 -11.71
N SER A 97 8.74 -2.01 -11.89
CA SER A 97 8.37 -2.61 -13.16
C SER A 97 6.86 -2.49 -13.38
N PRO A 98 6.38 -2.18 -14.60
CA PRO A 98 4.95 -2.18 -14.90
C PRO A 98 4.30 -3.54 -14.59
N ARG A 99 3.13 -3.52 -13.93
CA ARG A 99 2.36 -4.71 -13.53
C ARG A 99 1.21 -4.91 -14.50
N ALA A 100 1.15 -6.06 -15.18
CA ALA A 100 -0.03 -6.47 -15.93
C ALA A 100 -1.23 -6.73 -14.99
N MET A 101 -2.43 -6.34 -15.45
CA MET A 101 -3.70 -6.66 -14.79
C MET A 101 -4.13 -8.09 -15.09
#